data_AF-A0A2D5GUW0-F1
#
_entry.id   AF-A0A2D5GUW0-F1
#
_cell.length_a   1.000
_cell.length_b   1.000
_cell.length_c   1.000
_cell.angle_alpha   90.00
_cell.angle_beta   90.00
_cell.angle_gamma   90.00
#
_symmetry.space_group_name_H-M   'P 1'
#
loop_
_entity.id
_entity.type
_entity.pdbx_description
1 polymer ?
#
loop_
_entity_poly.entity_id
_entity_poly.type
_entity_poly.pdbx_seq_one_letter_code
_entity_poly.pdbx_strand_id
1 'polypeptide(L)'
;MIQDILNIKEQLLNLKRGNAFRIDAWLFDGHRVYDIKIGAKWVYIKATHSHSPRKKISKNKAKELFFKIYWRAAKTDSFYKNCRHSQALERRKARLPRNWEKEYK
;
A
#
# COMPACT_ATOMS: atom_id res chain seq x y z
N MET A 1 -14.90 3.71 -5.98
CA MET A 1 -13.97 4.81 -5.67
C MET A 1 -12.61 4.20 -5.39
N ILE A 2 -11.54 4.69 -6.02
CA ILE A 2 -10.15 4.23 -5.74
C ILE A 2 -9.75 4.86 -4.41
N GLN A 3 -9.28 4.05 -3.46
CA GLN A 3 -8.88 4.54 -2.14
C GLN A 3 -7.37 4.71 -2.08
N ASP A 4 -6.93 5.81 -1.49
CA ASP A 4 -5.51 6.03 -1.19
C ASP A 4 -5.01 4.94 -0.23
N ILE A 5 -3.85 4.35 -0.54
CA ILE A 5 -3.20 3.30 0.27
C ILE A 5 -3.08 3.73 1.74
N LEU A 6 -2.82 5.00 2.00
CA LEU A 6 -2.66 5.51 3.37
C LEU A 6 -3.98 5.52 4.14
N ASN A 7 -5.10 5.76 3.46
CA ASN A 7 -6.44 5.81 4.06
C ASN A 7 -7.03 4.43 4.34
N ILE A 8 -6.48 3.38 3.74
CA ILE A 8 -6.94 1.99 3.90
C ILE A 8 -6.01 1.15 4.77
N LYS A 9 -5.17 1.79 5.59
CA LYS A 9 -4.23 1.17 6.53
C LYS A 9 -4.86 -0.03 7.24
N GLU A 10 -6.01 0.14 7.87
CA GLU A 10 -6.67 -0.92 8.63
C GLU A 10 -7.04 -2.12 7.75
N GLN A 11 -7.50 -1.88 6.53
CA GLN A 11 -7.90 -2.94 5.60
C GLN A 11 -6.68 -3.73 5.08
N LEU A 12 -5.54 -3.06 4.90
CA LEU A 12 -4.28 -3.66 4.46
C LEU A 12 -3.58 -4.43 5.58
N LEU A 13 -3.51 -3.86 6.77
CA LEU A 13 -2.80 -4.44 7.92
C LEU A 13 -3.65 -5.46 8.68
N ASN A 14 -4.97 -5.25 8.74
CA ASN A 14 -5.92 -6.15 9.35
C ASN A 14 -6.86 -6.77 8.30
N LEU A 15 -6.41 -7.89 7.73
CA LEU A 15 -7.15 -8.65 6.71
C LEU A 15 -8.40 -9.34 7.28
N LYS A 16 -9.44 -8.56 7.59
CA LYS A 16 -10.73 -9.06 8.06
C LYS A 16 -11.42 -9.85 6.95
N ARG A 17 -11.92 -11.04 7.29
CA ARG A 17 -12.65 -11.91 6.35
C ARG A 17 -13.90 -11.19 5.84
N GLY A 18 -14.18 -11.33 4.55
CA GLY A 18 -15.37 -10.73 3.91
C GLY A 18 -15.13 -9.33 3.38
N ASN A 19 -14.07 -8.64 3.83
CA ASN A 19 -13.72 -7.33 3.29
C ASN A 19 -13.32 -7.44 1.82
N ALA A 20 -13.74 -6.44 1.06
CA ALA A 20 -13.30 -6.20 -0.30
C ALA A 20 -13.02 -4.71 -0.47
N PHE A 21 -11.94 -4.39 -1.15
CA PHE A 21 -11.51 -3.02 -1.39
C PHE A 21 -10.71 -2.94 -2.69
N ARG A 22 -10.51 -1.73 -3.18
CA ARG A 22 -9.79 -1.47 -4.43
C ARG A 22 -8.60 -0.56 -4.13
N ILE A 23 -7.43 -0.97 -4.59
CA ILE A 23 -6.18 -0.23 -4.40
C ILE A 23 -5.55 0.11 -5.73
N ASP A 24 -4.95 1.30 -5.82
CA ASP A 24 -4.02 1.62 -6.89
C ASP A 24 -2.61 1.42 -6.35
N ALA A 25 -1.90 0.41 -6.88
CA ALA A 25 -0.61 -0.01 -6.33
C ALA A 25 0.24 -0.73 -7.36
N TRP A 26 1.55 -0.77 -7.12
CA TRP A 26 2.45 -1.65 -7.84
C TRP A 26 2.39 -3.07 -7.26
N LEU A 27 1.77 -4.00 -8.00
CA LEU A 27 1.62 -5.40 -7.61
C LEU A 27 1.95 -6.35 -8.76
N PHE A 28 2.74 -7.39 -8.49
CA PHE A 28 3.11 -8.42 -9.44
C PHE A 28 3.68 -7.85 -10.75
N ASP A 29 2.82 -7.59 -11.73
CA ASP A 29 3.15 -7.30 -13.12
C ASP A 29 3.04 -5.79 -13.46
N GLY A 30 2.93 -4.91 -12.46
CA GLY A 30 3.04 -3.47 -12.65
C GLY A 30 2.18 -2.62 -11.72
N HIS A 31 2.15 -1.32 -12.01
CA HIS A 31 1.26 -0.34 -11.38
C HIS A 31 -0.12 -0.42 -12.02
N ARG A 32 -1.13 -0.87 -11.25
CA ARG A 32 -2.51 -0.97 -11.71
C ARG A 32 -3.47 -0.82 -10.55
N VAL A 33 -4.74 -0.68 -10.90
CA VAL A 33 -5.85 -0.75 -9.96
C VAL A 33 -6.29 -2.20 -9.74
N TYR A 34 -6.18 -2.69 -8.51
CA TYR A 34 -6.51 -4.06 -8.12
C TYR A 34 -7.75 -4.12 -7.23
N ASP A 35 -8.67 -5.00 -7.59
CA ASP A 35 -9.76 -5.46 -6.73
C ASP A 35 -9.25 -6.57 -5.81
N ILE A 36 -9.40 -6.36 -4.51
CA ILE A 36 -8.94 -7.26 -3.45
C ILE A 36 -10.15 -7.81 -2.71
N LYS A 37 -10.21 -9.14 -2.54
CA LYS A 37 -11.24 -9.80 -1.73
C LYS A 37 -10.60 -10.76 -0.73
N ILE A 38 -10.93 -10.59 0.55
CA ILE A 38 -10.34 -11.35 1.64
C ILE A 38 -11.26 -12.53 2.00
N GLY A 39 -10.80 -13.74 1.69
CA GLY A 39 -11.41 -14.98 2.16
C GLY A 39 -10.89 -15.41 3.53
N ALA A 40 -11.26 -16.63 3.94
CA ALA A 40 -10.80 -17.19 5.23
C ALA A 40 -9.29 -17.52 5.21
N LYS A 41 -8.86 -18.31 4.23
CA LYS A 41 -7.45 -18.75 4.05
C LYS A 41 -6.72 -18.00 2.93
N TRP A 42 -7.48 -17.48 1.97
CA TRP A 42 -6.96 -16.96 0.70
C TRP A 42 -7.39 -15.51 0.50
N VAL A 43 -6.49 -14.73 -0.11
CA VAL A 43 -6.80 -13.40 -0.65
C VAL A 43 -6.79 -13.50 -2.16
N TYR A 44 -7.83 -12.92 -2.76
CA TYR A 44 -8.03 -12.89 -4.19
C TYR A 44 -7.75 -11.49 -4.70
N ILE A 45 -6.90 -11.39 -5.72
CA ILE A 45 -6.43 -10.12 -6.28
C ILE A 45 -6.66 -10.17 -7.79
N LYS A 46 -7.40 -9.19 -8.33
CA LYS A 46 -7.65 -9.08 -9.77
C LYS A 46 -7.38 -7.64 -10.23
N ALA A 47 -6.65 -7.47 -11.33
CA ALA A 47 -6.54 -6.15 -11.94
C ALA A 47 -7.86 -5.76 -12.62
N THR A 48 -8.35 -4.55 -12.35
CA THR A 48 -9.72 -4.10 -12.71
C THR A 48 -9.94 -4.08 -14.22
N HIS A 49 -8.97 -3.58 -14.98
CA HIS A 49 -9.05 -3.42 -16.44
C HIS A 49 -8.18 -4.43 -17.19
N SER A 50 -7.98 -5.62 -16.61
CA SER A 50 -7.16 -6.65 -17.24
C SER A 50 -7.95 -7.93 -17.44
N HIS A 51 -7.74 -8.55 -18.60
CA HIS A 51 -8.16 -9.92 -18.87
C HIS A 51 -7.35 -10.96 -18.07
N SER A 52 -6.34 -10.53 -17.31
CA SER A 52 -5.55 -11.42 -16.47
C SER A 52 -6.43 -12.18 -15.47
N PRO A 53 -6.13 -13.47 -15.25
CA PRO A 53 -6.85 -14.26 -14.26
C PRO A 53 -6.66 -13.68 -12.86
N ARG A 54 -7.65 -13.91 -12.01
CA ARG A 54 -7.59 -13.56 -10.59
C ARG A 54 -6.44 -14.34 -9.93
N LYS A 55 -5.47 -13.63 -9.38
CA LYS A 55 -4.40 -14.22 -8.57
C LYS A 55 -4.94 -14.58 -7.19
N LYS A 56 -4.53 -15.75 -6.69
CA LYS A 56 -4.91 -16.28 -5.38
C LYS A 56 -3.64 -16.46 -4.56
N ILE A 57 -3.56 -15.82 -3.40
CA ILE A 57 -2.41 -15.91 -2.49
C ILE A 57 -2.86 -16.26 -1.07
N SER A 58 -2.01 -16.92 -0.30
CA SER A 58 -2.32 -17.25 1.10
C SER A 58 -2.46 -15.97 1.92
N LYS A 59 -3.30 -16.01 2.95
CA LYS A 59 -3.53 -14.85 3.83
C LYS A 59 -2.23 -14.37 4.49
N ASN A 60 -1.33 -15.28 4.86
CA ASN A 60 -0.03 -14.93 5.44
C ASN A 60 0.86 -14.17 4.43
N LYS A 61 0.98 -14.69 3.21
CA LYS A 61 1.73 -14.00 2.14
C LYS A 61 1.11 -12.66 1.77
N ALA A 62 -0.23 -12.56 1.82
CA ALA A 62 -0.94 -11.31 1.62
C ALA A 62 -0.64 -10.27 2.71
N LYS A 63 -0.57 -10.68 3.99
CA LYS A 63 -0.17 -9.79 5.09
C LYS A 63 1.20 -9.19 4.86
N GLU A 64 2.19 -10.02 4.53
CA GLU A 64 3.54 -9.54 4.22
C GLU A 64 3.57 -8.58 3.03
N LEU A 65 2.84 -8.91 1.97
CA LEU A 65 2.75 -8.10 0.77
C LEU A 65 2.13 -6.72 1.06
N PHE A 66 0.97 -6.70 1.72
CA PHE A 66 0.27 -5.45 2.05
C PHE A 66 1.00 -4.62 3.09
N PHE A 67 1.66 -5.25 4.06
CA PHE A 67 2.55 -4.56 4.99
C PHE A 67 3.66 -3.82 4.24
N LYS A 68 4.35 -4.49 3.31
CA LYS A 68 5.41 -3.86 2.49
C LYS A 68 4.88 -2.71 1.64
N ILE A 69 3.70 -2.86 1.05
CA ILE A 69 3.08 -1.82 0.22
C ILE A 69 2.72 -0.59 1.06
N TYR A 70 2.04 -0.79 2.18
CA TYR A 70 1.67 0.29 3.08
C TYR A 70 2.90 1.06 3.55
N TRP A 71 3.93 0.37 4.06
CA TRP A 71 5.13 1.03 4.55
C TRP A 71 5.96 1.69 3.44
N ARG A 72 5.94 1.15 2.22
CA ARG A 72 6.55 1.81 1.06
C ARG A 72 5.81 3.11 0.73
N ALA A 73 4.48 3.11 0.75
CA ALA A 73 3.69 4.32 0.54
C ALA A 73 3.93 5.35 1.65
N ALA A 74 3.92 4.93 2.93
CA ALA A 74 4.20 5.79 4.08
C ALA A 74 5.61 6.39 4.03
N LYS A 75 6.61 5.61 3.63
CA LYS A 75 7.99 6.09 3.46
C LYS A 75 8.08 7.19 2.41
N THR A 76 7.41 6.99 1.27
CA THR A 76 7.34 7.94 0.18
C THR A 76 6.62 9.22 0.60
N ASP A 77 5.47 9.10 1.28
CA ASP A 77 4.70 10.24 1.78
C ASP A 77 5.51 11.07 2.79
N SER A 78 6.16 10.41 3.76
CA SER A 78 7.03 11.09 4.73
C SER A 78 8.21 11.80 4.06
N PHE A 79 8.84 11.17 3.07
CA PHE A 79 9.90 11.81 2.29
C PHE A 79 9.39 13.06 1.58
N TYR A 80 8.25 12.99 0.89
CA TYR A 80 7.68 14.14 0.19
C TYR A 80 7.21 15.24 1.13
N LYS A 81 6.59 14.91 2.27
CA LYS A 81 6.27 15.88 3.32
C LYS A 81 7.51 16.60 3.82
N ASN A 82 8.58 15.87 4.08
CA ASN A 82 9.85 16.48 4.48
C ASN A 82 10.43 17.38 3.37
N CYS A 83 10.38 16.96 2.10
CA CYS A 83 10.82 17.78 0.97
C CYS A 83 10.00 19.06 0.80
N ARG A 84 8.70 19.03 1.10
CA ARG A 84 7.79 20.18 0.97
C ARG A 84 7.90 21.19 2.11
N HIS A 85 8.13 20.72 3.34
CA HIS A 85 8.14 21.58 4.53
C HIS A 85 9.52 22.09 4.94
N SER A 86 10.60 21.49 4.44
CA SER A 86 11.95 21.88 4.84
C SER A 86 12.64 22.75 3.79
N GLN A 87 13.46 23.69 4.28
CA GLN A 87 14.59 24.29 3.54
C GLN A 87 15.56 23.23 2.95
N ALA A 88 15.30 21.92 3.04
CA ALA A 88 16.16 20.87 2.50
C ALA A 88 16.13 20.79 0.97
N LEU A 89 15.13 21.38 0.31
CA LEU A 89 15.15 21.58 -1.14
C LEU A 89 16.34 22.48 -1.55
N GLU A 90 16.64 23.52 -0.75
CA GLU A 90 17.81 24.39 -0.97
C GLU A 90 19.15 23.69 -0.67
N ARG A 91 19.16 22.68 0.21
CA ARG A 91 20.40 22.04 0.68
C ARG A 91 20.76 20.71 -0.02
N ARG A 92 20.00 20.25 -1.03
CA ARG A 92 20.21 18.95 -1.73
C ARG A 92 20.42 17.75 -0.79
N LYS A 93 19.84 17.79 0.41
CA LYS A 93 20.02 16.79 1.47
C LYS A 93 18.69 16.35 2.08
N ALA A 94 17.62 16.33 1.27
CA ALA A 94 16.37 15.72 1.70
C ALA A 94 16.64 14.26 2.08
N ARG A 95 16.53 13.97 3.37
CA ARG A 95 16.66 12.63 3.95
C ARG A 95 15.33 12.27 4.56
N LEU A 96 15.08 10.98 4.76
CA LEU A 96 13.95 10.58 5.56
C LEU A 96 14.13 11.10 7.01
N PRO A 97 13.09 11.69 7.63
CA PRO A 97 13.17 12.14 9.02
C PRO A 97 13.53 10.99 9.97
N ARG A 98 14.30 11.29 11.02
CA ARG A 98 14.50 10.33 12.12
C ARG A 98 13.14 10.13 12.79
N ASN A 99 12.69 8.88 12.96
CA ASN A 99 11.40 8.48 13.57
C ASN A 99 10.12 8.73 12.74
N TRP A 100 10.23 8.94 11.44
CA TRP A 100 9.07 9.12 10.55
C TRP A 100 7.98 8.05 10.72
N GLU A 101 8.35 6.81 11.05
CA GLU A 101 7.41 5.71 11.21
C GLU A 101 6.36 5.97 12.30
N LYS A 102 6.68 6.79 13.31
CA LYS A 102 5.75 7.12 14.41
C LYS A 102 4.52 7.89 13.91
N GLU A 103 4.64 8.64 12.82
CA GLU A 103 3.53 9.40 12.23
C GLU A 103 2.50 8.48 11.55
N TYR A 104 2.87 7.23 11.26
CA TYR A 104 2.05 6.25 10.54
C TYR A 104 1.68 5.03 11.41
N LYS A 105 2.12 4.99 12.67
CA LYS A 105 1.74 3.95 13.64
C LYS A 105 0.31 4.13 14.12
#